data_AF-A0A961GY67-F1
#
_entry.id   AF-A0A961GY67-F1
#
_cell.length_a   1.000
_cell.length_b   1.000
_cell.length_c   1.000
_cell.angle_alpha   90.00
_cell.angle_beta   90.00
_cell.angle_gamma   90.00
#
_symmetry.space_group_name_H-M   'P 1'
#
loop_
_entity.id
_entity.type
_entity.pdbx_description
1 polymer ?
#
loop_
_entity_poly.entity_id
_entity_poly.type
_entity_poly.pdbx_seq_one_letter_code
_entity_poly.pdbx_strand_id
1 'polypeptide(L)' 'RVQTRSGLLDNVWGMRGDSSTRTVDAHVKRLREKLAHARNHIETVRGVGYRLTAP' A
#
# COMPACT_ATOMS: atom_id res chain seq x y z
N ARG A 1 7.69 5.94 7.47
CA ARG A 1 6.92 7.09 6.91
C ARG A 1 5.63 6.56 6.27
N VAL A 2 4.52 7.31 6.32
CA VAL A 2 3.26 6.94 5.64
C VAL A 2 3.37 7.27 4.15
N GLN A 3 2.91 6.37 3.29
CA GLN A 3 2.78 6.54 1.85
C GLN A 3 1.30 6.59 1.46
N THR A 4 0.89 7.59 0.69
CA THR A 4 -0.49 7.70 0.20
C THR A 4 -0.76 6.68 -0.90
N ARG A 5 -2.03 6.31 -1.09
CA ARG A 5 -2.38 5.39 -2.19
C ARG A 5 -2.05 5.97 -3.57
N SER A 6 -2.35 7.25 -3.79
CA SER A 6 -2.01 7.94 -5.03
C SER A 6 -0.49 8.00 -5.25
N GLY A 7 0.29 8.28 -4.20
CA GLY A 7 1.75 8.28 -4.28
C GLY A 7 2.33 6.89 -4.57
N LEU A 8 1.79 5.83 -3.98
CA LEU A 8 2.19 4.46 -4.29
C LEU A 8 1.82 4.09 -5.73
N LEU A 9 0.65 4.51 -6.21
CA LEU A 9 0.19 4.26 -7.57
C LEU A 9 1.11 4.92 -8.61
N ASP A 10 1.46 6.19 -8.41
CA ASP A 10 2.39 6.93 -9.30
C ASP A 10 3.80 6.33 -9.24
N ASN A 11 4.35 6.11 -8.03
CA ASN A 11 5.75 5.68 -7.90
C ASN A 11 6.03 4.25 -8.36
N VAL A 12 5.05 3.33 -8.25
CA VAL A 12 5.24 1.91 -8.56
C VAL A 12 4.69 1.54 -9.93
N TRP A 13 3.58 2.18 -10.37
CA TRP A 13 2.93 1.88 -11.65
C TRP A 13 3.02 3.02 -12.67
N GLY A 14 3.52 4.20 -12.30
CA GLY A 14 3.58 5.37 -13.19
C GLY A 14 2.22 5.97 -13.53
N MET A 15 1.16 5.60 -12.81
CA MET A 15 -0.20 6.07 -13.09
C MET A 15 -0.52 7.32 -12.26
N ARG A 16 -0.80 8.43 -12.95
CA ARG A 16 -1.10 9.74 -12.36
C ARG A 16 -2.60 10.07 -12.39
N GLY A 17 -3.00 11.08 -11.62
CA GLY A 17 -4.35 11.69 -11.68
C GLY A 17 -5.47 10.85 -11.06
N ASP A 18 -6.65 10.88 -11.68
CA ASP A 18 -7.92 10.24 -11.24
C ASP A 18 -7.94 8.70 -11.39
N SER A 19 -6.77 8.09 -11.60
CA SER A 19 -6.63 6.65 -11.71
C SER A 19 -7.04 5.96 -10.41
N SER A 20 -7.88 4.92 -10.52
CA SER A 20 -8.37 4.21 -9.34
C SER A 20 -7.25 3.60 -8.51
N THR A 21 -7.20 3.93 -7.22
CA THR A 21 -6.19 3.39 -6.30
C THR A 21 -6.44 1.94 -5.88
N ARG A 22 -7.51 1.29 -6.37
CA ARG A 22 -7.87 -0.11 -6.01
C ARG A 22 -6.76 -1.11 -6.33
N THR A 23 -5.93 -0.82 -7.34
CA THR A 23 -4.76 -1.67 -7.65
C THR A 23 -3.81 -1.74 -6.47
N VAL A 24 -3.60 -0.63 -5.75
CA VAL A 24 -2.71 -0.57 -4.58
C VAL A 24 -3.25 -1.49 -3.48
N ASP A 25 -4.54 -1.37 -3.15
CA ASP A 25 -5.15 -2.20 -2.10
C ASP A 25 -5.07 -3.70 -2.44
N ALA A 26 -5.32 -4.06 -3.71
CA ALA A 26 -5.27 -5.44 -4.18
C ALA A 26 -3.84 -6.04 -4.13
N HIS A 27 -2.81 -5.23 -4.40
CA HIS A 27 -1.42 -5.65 -4.27
C HIS A 27 -0.98 -5.73 -2.82
N VAL A 28 -1.37 -4.77 -1.96
CA VAL A 28 -1.07 -4.83 -0.53
C VAL A 28 -1.71 -6.06 0.14
N LYS A 29 -2.93 -6.43 -0.26
CA LYS A 29 -3.57 -7.67 0.22
C LYS A 29 -2.70 -8.89 -0.11
N ARG A 30 -2.33 -9.07 -1.37
CA ARG A 30 -1.49 -10.20 -1.82
C ARG A 30 -0.10 -10.19 -1.18
N LEU A 31 0.49 -9.01 -1.00
CA LEU A 31 1.78 -8.86 -0.33
C LEU A 31 1.69 -9.31 1.13
N ARG A 32 0.63 -8.91 1.87
CA ARG A 32 0.40 -9.37 3.24
C ARG A 32 0.24 -10.89 3.32
N GLU A 33 -0.45 -11.51 2.36
CA GLU A 33 -0.59 -12.97 2.29
C GLU A 33 0.77 -13.65 2.12
N LYS A 34 1.63 -13.12 1.24
CA LYS A 34 2.99 -13.64 1.01
C LYS A 34 3.95 -13.44 2.19
N LEU A 35 3.75 -12.40 3.00
CA LEU A 35 4.59 -12.09 4.15
C LEU A 35 4.29 -12.95 5.39
N ALA A 36 3.20 -13.74 5.37
CA ALA A 36 2.81 -14.63 6.48
C ALA A 36 2.89 -13.95 7.86
N HIS A 37 3.87 -14.31 8.70
CA HIS A 37 4.06 -13.76 10.05
C HIS A 37 4.39 -12.25 10.05
N ALA A 38 4.98 -11.73 8.98
CA ALA A 38 5.32 -10.31 8.84
C ALA A 38 4.18 -9.46 8.24
N ARG A 39 2.97 -10.02 8.03
CA ARG A 39 1.82 -9.29 7.44
C ARG A 39 1.46 -8.01 8.21
N ASN A 40 1.73 -8.00 9.51
CA ASN A 40 1.41 -6.89 10.42
C ASN A 40 2.41 -5.73 10.31
N HIS A 41 3.58 -5.92 9.68
CA HIS A 41 4.52 -4.83 9.41
C HIS A 41 3.97 -3.84 8.38
N ILE A 42 2.97 -4.23 7.58
CA ILE A 42 2.25 -3.31 6.71
C ILE A 42 0.99 -2.86 7.45
N GLU A 43 0.96 -1.61 7.89
CA GLU A 43 -0.19 -1.00 8.54
C GLU A 43 -1.06 -0.23 7.55
N THR A 44 -2.37 -0.32 7.73
CA THR A 44 -3.33 0.53 7.01
C THR A 44 -3.57 1.81 7.81
N VAL A 45 -3.19 2.96 7.24
CA VAL A 45 -3.59 4.28 7.75
C VAL A 45 -4.88 4.66 7.04
N ARG A 46 -6.02 4.51 7.72
CA ARG A 46 -7.36 4.74 7.13
C ARG A 46 -7.45 6.15 6.54
N GLY A 47 -8.04 6.27 5.35
CA GLY A 47 -8.15 7.54 4.62
C GLY A 47 -6.85 8.03 3.97
N VAL A 48 -5.68 7.47 4.31
CA VAL A 48 -4.37 7.97 3.82
C VAL A 48 -3.68 6.95 2.90
N GLY A 49 -3.37 5.77 3.42
CA GLY A 49 -2.58 4.78 2.70
C GLY A 49 -1.94 3.75 3.61
N TYR A 50 -0.64 3.52 3.41
CA TYR A 50 0.08 2.43 4.04
C TYR A 50 1.40 2.89 4.66
N ARG A 51 1.82 2.20 5.70
CA ARG A 51 3.12 2.41 6.34
C ARG A 51 3.76 1.06 6.63
N LEU A 52 5.07 0.98 6.43
CA LEU A 52 5.89 -0.08 7.01
C LEU A 52 6.27 0.32 8.44
N THR A 53 5.98 -0.56 9.39
CA THR A 53 6.48 -0.51 10.76
C THR A 53 7.64 -1.47 10.91
N ALA A 54 8.63 -1.07 11.71
CA ALA A 54 9.62 -2.02 12.21
C ALA A 54 8.91 -3.01 13.16
N PRO A 55 9.41 -4.25 13.30
CA PRO A 55 8.98 -5.14 14.37
C PRO A 55 9.13 -4.49 15.75
#